data_AF-A0A5R8NEM7-F1
#
_entry.id   AF-A0A5R8NEM7-F1
#
_cell.length_a   1.000
_cell.length_b   1.000
_cell.length_c   1.000
_cell.angle_alpha   90.00
_cell.angle_beta   90.00
_cell.angle_gamma   90.00
#
_symmetry.space_group_name_H-M   'P 1'
#
loop_
_entity.id
_entity.type
_entity.pdbx_description
1 polymer ?
#
loop_
_entity_poly.entity_id
_entity_poly.type
_entity_poly.pdbx_seq_one_letter_code
_entity_poly.pdbx_strand_id
1 'polypeptide(L)'
;MLDILALIVLAAATGVVAVILYPFGELAPESKPKPSRPKLRPSAMWDTGVWVPGWPHEAPEEPPTVEQARSIMQSHKGCSRAECGRKRAAWDTLVAAGLVVPRGAR
;
A
#
# COMPACT_ATOMS: atom_id res chain seq x y z
N MET A 1 35.77 38.73 41.19
CA MET A 1 34.33 38.67 40.83
C MET A 1 34.11 38.92 39.34
N LEU A 2 34.78 39.93 38.74
CA LEU A 2 34.72 40.18 37.29
C LEU A 2 35.16 38.96 36.45
N ASP A 3 36.18 38.22 36.90
CA ASP A 3 36.71 37.07 36.16
C ASP A 3 35.74 35.90 36.08
N ILE A 4 34.96 35.65 37.14
CA ILE A 4 33.96 34.58 37.18
C ILE A 4 32.81 34.91 36.22
N LEU A 5 32.39 36.18 36.18
CA LEU A 5 31.37 36.65 35.24
C LEU A 5 31.86 36.54 33.78
N ALA A 6 33.11 36.90 33.51
CA ALA A 6 33.69 36.77 32.18
C ALA A 6 33.72 35.31 31.68
N LEU A 7 34.07 34.36 32.56
CA LEU A 7 34.08 32.93 32.23
C LEU A 7 32.67 32.39 31.95
N ILE A 8 31.67 32.81 32.71
CA ILE A 8 30.27 32.41 32.49
C ILE A 8 29.76 32.93 31.14
N VAL A 9 30.03 34.21 30.83
CA VAL A 9 29.59 34.82 29.57
C VAL A 9 30.27 34.13 28.38
N LEU A 10 31.56 33.82 28.49
CA LEU A 10 32.30 33.11 27.44
C LEU A 10 31.73 31.70 27.20
N ALA A 11 31.47 30.95 28.27
CA ALA A 11 30.89 29.60 28.18
C ALA A 11 29.46 29.61 27.61
N ALA A 12 28.64 30.60 27.96
CA ALA A 12 27.30 30.75 27.41
C ALA A 12 27.35 31.10 25.91
N ALA A 13 28.23 32.03 25.52
CA ALA A 13 28.40 32.42 24.13
C ALA A 13 28.88 31.26 23.25
N THR A 14 29.84 30.46 23.73
CA THR A 14 30.33 29.28 23.00
C THR A 14 29.26 28.19 22.89
N GLY A 15 28.47 27.97 23.94
CA GLY A 15 27.33 27.04 23.92
C GLY A 15 26.27 27.44 22.88
N VAL A 16 25.91 28.72 22.80
CA VAL A 16 24.95 29.24 21.82
C VAL A 16 25.47 29.08 20.39
N VAL A 17 26.74 29.41 20.14
CA VAL A 17 27.36 29.23 18.82
C VAL A 17 27.38 27.75 18.41
N ALA A 18 27.68 26.84 19.33
CA ALA A 18 27.67 25.41 19.05
C ALA A 18 26.28 24.89 18.67
N VAL A 19 25.23 25.33 19.36
CA VAL A 19 23.83 24.95 19.04
C VAL A 19 23.39 25.49 17.67
N ILE A 20 23.83 26.70 17.32
CA ILE A 20 23.51 27.32 16.02
C ILE A 20 24.25 26.63 14.88
N LEU A 21 25.54 26.33 15.05
CA LEU A 21 26.38 25.80 13.98
C LEU A 21 26.28 24.29 13.81
N TYR A 22 25.95 23.57 14.88
CA TYR A 22 25.74 22.13 14.88
C TYR A 22 24.30 21.84 15.31
N PRO A 23 23.29 22.18 14.48
CA PRO A 23 21.96 21.61 14.69
C PRO A 23 22.17 20.11 14.76
N PHE A 24 21.59 19.47 15.78
CA PHE A 24 21.68 18.04 16.07
C PHE A 24 20.97 17.24 14.96
N GLY A 25 21.48 17.39 13.74
CA GLY A 25 21.06 16.76 12.52
C GLY A 25 21.74 15.42 12.52
N GLU A 26 21.01 14.46 13.07
CA GLU A 26 21.10 13.04 12.78
C GLU A 26 21.93 12.81 11.51
N LEU A 27 23.09 12.16 11.63
CA LEU A 27 23.62 11.39 10.52
C LEU A 27 22.59 10.28 10.28
N ALA A 28 21.49 10.62 9.63
CA ALA A 28 20.54 9.65 9.13
C ALA A 28 21.38 8.70 8.28
N PRO A 29 21.49 7.42 8.65
CA PRO A 29 22.31 6.50 7.90
C PRO A 29 21.81 6.56 6.47
N GLU A 30 22.74 6.85 5.55
CA GLU A 30 22.46 6.94 4.13
C GLU A 30 21.59 5.74 3.76
N SER A 31 20.32 6.00 3.46
CA SER A 31 19.39 4.93 3.18
C SER A 31 19.89 4.30 1.90
N LYS A 32 20.55 3.14 1.99
CA LYS A 32 21.01 2.41 0.82
C LYS A 32 19.86 2.40 -0.19
N PRO A 33 20.06 2.83 -1.44
CA PRO A 33 18.99 2.83 -2.42
C PRO A 33 18.43 1.42 -2.44
N LYS A 34 17.19 1.26 -1.98
CA LYS A 34 16.51 -0.03 -1.96
C LYS A 34 16.55 -0.49 -3.41
N PRO A 35 17.23 -1.61 -3.75
CA PRO A 35 17.33 -2.03 -5.12
C PRO A 35 15.91 -2.05 -5.66
N SER A 36 15.65 -1.23 -6.68
CA SER A 36 14.37 -1.24 -7.35
C SER A 36 14.24 -2.65 -7.89
N ARG A 37 13.53 -3.53 -7.18
CA ARG A 37 13.07 -4.78 -7.76
C ARG A 37 12.50 -4.35 -9.10
N PRO A 38 12.98 -4.91 -10.23
CA PRO A 38 12.29 -4.72 -11.49
C PRO A 38 10.83 -4.97 -11.16
N LYS A 39 9.95 -4.01 -11.45
CA LYS A 39 8.53 -4.30 -11.42
C LYS A 39 8.38 -5.38 -12.48
N LEU A 40 8.50 -6.65 -12.08
CA LEU A 40 8.08 -7.76 -12.91
C LEU A 40 6.65 -7.37 -13.22
N ARG A 41 6.42 -7.02 -14.49
CA ARG A 41 5.06 -6.85 -14.97
C ARG A 41 4.40 -8.17 -14.64
N PRO A 42 3.29 -8.19 -13.87
CA PRO A 42 2.66 -9.44 -13.49
C PRO A 42 2.49 -10.35 -14.71
N SER A 43 2.24 -9.78 -15.89
CA SER A 43 2.17 -10.48 -17.19
C SER A 43 3.33 -11.46 -17.48
N ALA A 44 4.57 -11.18 -17.06
CA ALA A 44 5.71 -12.05 -17.35
C ALA A 44 5.77 -13.33 -16.49
N MET A 45 4.94 -13.44 -15.44
CA MET A 45 4.87 -14.65 -14.60
C MET A 45 3.81 -15.66 -15.04
N TRP A 46 2.97 -15.32 -16.03
CA TRP A 46 1.88 -16.18 -16.51
C TRP A 46 2.28 -17.03 -17.74
N ASP A 47 3.50 -16.87 -18.25
CA ASP A 47 3.99 -17.58 -19.45
C ASP A 47 4.40 -19.04 -19.18
N THR A 48 4.45 -19.47 -17.92
CA THR A 48 4.73 -20.86 -17.53
C THR A 48 3.47 -21.73 -17.58
N GLY A 49 3.03 -22.04 -18.81
CA GLY A 49 2.58 -23.36 -19.29
C GLY A 49 1.60 -24.27 -18.53
N VAL A 50 1.00 -23.86 -17.40
CA VAL A 50 0.00 -24.67 -16.67
C VAL A 50 -1.24 -23.83 -16.42
N TRP A 51 -2.25 -24.00 -17.28
CA TRP A 51 -3.54 -23.32 -17.15
C TRP A 51 -4.52 -24.22 -16.40
N VAL A 52 -4.79 -23.90 -15.13
CA VAL A 52 -5.79 -24.56 -14.28
C VAL A 52 -7.19 -24.04 -14.68
N PRO A 53 -8.28 -24.83 -14.60
CA PRO A 53 -9.64 -24.36 -14.89
C PRO A 53 -9.99 -23.08 -14.12
N GLY A 54 -10.61 -22.10 -14.79
CA GLY A 54 -10.93 -20.79 -14.22
C GLY A 54 -9.92 -19.70 -14.58
N TRP A 55 -9.87 -19.34 -15.87
CA TRP A 55 -9.16 -18.16 -16.39
C TRP A 55 -9.43 -16.93 -15.48
N PRO A 56 -8.48 -16.01 -15.24
CA PRO A 56 -8.59 -15.02 -14.16
C PRO A 56 -9.84 -14.12 -14.22
N HIS A 57 -10.52 -14.06 -15.36
CA HIS A 57 -11.74 -13.27 -15.56
C HIS A 57 -13.01 -14.10 -15.81
N GLU A 58 -12.90 -15.42 -15.89
CA GLU A 58 -14.03 -16.31 -16.12
C GLU A 58 -14.87 -16.48 -14.86
N ALA A 59 -16.20 -16.57 -15.06
CA ALA A 59 -17.12 -16.80 -13.95
C ALA A 59 -16.84 -18.20 -13.35
N PRO A 60 -16.84 -18.34 -12.02
CA PRO A 60 -16.82 -19.66 -11.40
C PRO A 60 -18.10 -20.43 -11.79
N GLU A 61 -17.99 -21.76 -11.86
CA GLU A 61 -19.13 -22.65 -12.15
C GLU A 61 -20.21 -22.52 -11.07
N GLU A 62 -19.79 -22.40 -9.81
CA GLU A 62 -20.67 -22.20 -8.66
C GLU A 62 -20.56 -20.77 -8.10
N PRO A 63 -21.66 -20.21 -7.56
CA PRO A 63 -21.59 -18.94 -6.85
C PRO A 63 -20.60 -19.02 -5.68
N PRO A 64 -19.70 -18.03 -5.52
CA PRO A 64 -18.77 -18.01 -4.40
C PRO A 64 -19.52 -17.82 -3.08
N THR A 65 -18.91 -18.26 -1.97
CA THR A 65 -19.36 -17.86 -0.63
C THR A 65 -19.21 -16.36 -0.43
N VAL A 66 -19.84 -15.81 0.62
CA VAL A 66 -19.75 -14.36 0.93
C VAL A 66 -18.30 -13.93 1.18
N GLU A 67 -17.51 -14.73 1.90
CA GLU A 67 -16.10 -14.47 2.18
C GLU A 67 -15.27 -14.48 0.90
N GLN A 68 -15.48 -15.48 0.04
CA GLN A 68 -14.83 -15.57 -1.27
C GLN A 68 -15.23 -14.39 -2.15
N ALA A 69 -16.50 -14.00 -2.16
CA ALA A 69 -17.01 -12.86 -2.92
C ALA A 69 -16.34 -11.55 -2.48
N ARG A 70 -16.18 -11.31 -1.17
CA ARG A 70 -15.43 -10.15 -0.65
C ARG A 70 -13.97 -10.18 -1.12
N SER A 71 -13.31 -11.33 -1.05
CA SER A 71 -11.92 -11.50 -1.51
C SER A 71 -11.76 -11.25 -3.01
N ILE A 72 -12.68 -11.76 -3.83
CA ILE A 72 -12.73 -11.54 -5.28
C ILE A 72 -12.91 -10.04 -5.57
N MET A 73 -13.85 -9.36 -4.89
CA MET A 73 -14.07 -7.92 -5.08
C MET A 73 -12.82 -7.09 -4.74
N GLN A 74 -12.03 -7.50 -3.74
CA GLN A 74 -10.79 -6.84 -3.35
C GLN A 74 -9.64 -7.10 -4.34
N SER A 75 -9.55 -8.32 -4.86
CA SER A 75 -8.51 -8.72 -5.82
C SER A 75 -8.76 -8.13 -7.22
N HIS A 76 -10.03 -7.98 -7.60
CA HIS A 76 -10.47 -7.48 -8.91
C HIS A 76 -10.89 -6.01 -8.91
N LYS A 77 -10.20 -5.16 -8.12
CA LYS A 77 -10.47 -3.71 -8.06
C LYS A 77 -10.40 -3.04 -9.44
N GLY A 78 -9.40 -3.42 -10.25
CA GLY A 78 -9.17 -2.86 -11.59
C GLY A 78 -10.05 -3.44 -12.70
N CYS A 79 -10.85 -4.48 -12.44
CA CYS A 79 -11.69 -5.10 -13.46
C CYS A 79 -13.06 -4.42 -13.57
N SER A 80 -13.60 -4.31 -14.78
CA SER A 80 -15.01 -3.98 -14.98
C SER A 80 -15.91 -5.17 -14.60
N ARG A 81 -17.08 -4.91 -14.01
CA ARG A 81 -18.12 -5.95 -13.75
C ARG A 81 -18.73 -6.49 -15.05
N ALA A 82 -18.70 -5.69 -16.12
CA ALA A 82 -19.21 -6.10 -17.43
C ALA A 82 -18.26 -7.08 -18.13
N GLU A 83 -16.96 -6.98 -17.87
CA GLU A 83 -15.93 -7.74 -18.60
C GLU A 83 -15.33 -8.88 -17.78
N CYS A 84 -15.49 -8.86 -16.45
CA CYS A 84 -15.00 -9.92 -15.55
C CYS A 84 -16.16 -10.72 -14.97
N GLY A 85 -16.37 -11.93 -15.48
CA GLY A 85 -17.37 -12.88 -15.00
C GLY A 85 -17.17 -13.25 -13.53
N ARG A 86 -15.92 -13.38 -13.09
CA ARG A 86 -15.59 -13.64 -11.67
C ARG A 86 -16.05 -12.52 -10.74
N LYS A 87 -15.79 -11.26 -11.13
CA LYS A 87 -16.23 -10.08 -10.38
C LYS A 87 -17.75 -9.94 -10.39
N ARG A 88 -18.40 -10.31 -11.50
CA ARG A 88 -19.86 -10.31 -11.61
C ARG A 88 -20.48 -11.33 -10.65
N ALA A 89 -20.02 -12.58 -10.68
CA ALA A 89 -20.50 -13.61 -9.77
C ALA A 89 -20.34 -13.22 -8.29
N ALA A 90 -19.18 -12.67 -7.91
CA ALA A 90 -18.96 -12.16 -6.56
C ALA A 90 -19.89 -11.00 -6.20
N TRP A 91 -20.12 -10.06 -7.11
CA TRP A 91 -21.08 -8.96 -6.89
C TRP A 91 -22.49 -9.51 -6.66
N ASP A 92 -22.94 -10.45 -7.50
CA ASP A 92 -24.29 -11.01 -7.43
C ASP A 92 -24.50 -11.78 -6.13
N THR A 93 -23.51 -12.55 -5.65
CA THR A 93 -23.54 -13.18 -4.31
C THR A 93 -23.73 -12.13 -3.21
N LEU A 94 -23.01 -11.00 -3.26
CA LEU A 94 -23.10 -9.98 -2.21
C LEU A 94 -24.42 -9.20 -2.25
N VAL A 95 -25.01 -9.03 -3.44
CA VAL A 95 -26.36 -8.46 -3.59
C VAL A 95 -27.40 -9.43 -3.01
N ALA A 96 -27.33 -10.71 -3.37
CA ALA A 96 -28.24 -11.73 -2.86
C ALA A 96 -28.17 -11.86 -1.33
N ALA A 97 -26.97 -11.68 -0.75
CA ALA A 97 -26.77 -11.66 0.70
C ALA A 97 -27.19 -10.33 1.38
N GLY A 98 -27.67 -9.33 0.64
CA GLY A 98 -28.06 -8.02 1.18
C GLY A 98 -26.89 -7.15 1.66
N LEU A 99 -25.65 -7.49 1.30
CA LEU A 99 -24.43 -6.78 1.70
C LEU A 99 -24.06 -5.64 0.75
N VAL A 100 -24.64 -5.66 -0.46
CA VAL A 100 -24.45 -4.63 -1.48
C VAL A 100 -25.82 -4.25 -2.04
N VAL A 101 -26.12 -2.96 -2.05
CA VAL A 101 -27.33 -2.42 -2.69
C VAL A 101 -26.96 -1.81 -4.05
N PRO A 102 -27.46 -2.35 -5.17
CA PRO A 102 -27.23 -1.77 -6.49
C PRO A 102 -27.77 -0.34 -6.57
N ARG A 103 -26.95 0.59 -7.08
CA ARG A 103 -27.46 1.93 -7.42
C ARG A 103 -28.46 1.81 -8.57
N GLY A 104 -29.67 2.34 -8.37
CA GLY A 104 -30.78 2.23 -9.33
C GLY A 104 -31.88 1.27 -8.90
N ALA A 105 -31.68 0.48 -7.84
CA ALA A 105 -32.77 -0.20 -7.14
C ALA A 105 -33.44 0.79 -6.17
N ARG A 106 -34.26 1.70 -6.70
CA ARG A 106 -35.18 2.54 -5.93
C ARG A 106 -36.51 2.59 -6.66
#